data_AF-A0AAU2N9B3-F1
#
_entry.id   AF-A0AAU2N9B3-F1
#
_cell.length_a   1.000
_cell.length_b   1.000
_cell.length_c   1.000
_cell.angle_alpha   90.00
_cell.angle_beta   90.00
_cell.angle_gamma   90.00
#
_symmetry.space_group_name_H-M   'P 1'
#
loop_
_entity.id
_entity.type
_entity.pdbx_description
1 polymer ?
#
loop_
_entity_poly.entity_id
_entity_poly.type
_entity_poly.pdbx_seq_one_letter_code
_entity_poly.pdbx_strand_id
1 'polypeptide(L)'
;MKHTTPLRAAATALLLAVGLGAAPTGVASAAPLPEPAAASSAAAPSASAGLLDAMRRDLGLTASQAEERLDAERAAAAVEKTARQAAGGAYGGSWYEPSTGRLVVAVTTRAKESEARALGADTRLVRHSAAALDRAKARLDTLRAPTGVAGWHVDPRTNSVVVTVVRSEREAPAVREFVDRARTGGPVTVAETAQAPRTYAAGTVGGDPYYTGNVRCSIGFSVHGGFVTAGHCGQAGAAVRGWDGSAMGTFQGSSFPGNDYAYVGIHSGWWTVPVVLGWGTIPDQLVRGSAEAPVGASICRSGSTTHWHCGTVLAKNETVNYSQGAVHQMTKTSVCAEGGDSGGSFLSGDQAQGVTSGGWGNCSSGGQTWFQPINEILGRYGLTLHTA
;
A
#
# COMPACT_ATOMS: atom_id res chain seq x y z
N MET A 1 17.66 -39.65 -5.28
CA MET A 1 16.78 -40.73 -4.79
C MET A 1 15.36 -40.23 -4.88
N LYS A 2 14.60 -40.76 -5.85
CA LYS A 2 13.22 -40.37 -6.16
C LYS A 2 12.31 -41.47 -5.60
N HIS A 3 11.32 -41.12 -4.79
CA HIS A 3 10.27 -42.05 -4.40
C HIS A 3 8.92 -41.53 -4.87
N THR A 4 8.34 -42.29 -5.80
CA THR A 4 6.96 -42.19 -6.29
C THR A 4 6.30 -43.54 -6.04
N THR A 5 5.09 -43.54 -5.46
CA THR A 5 4.17 -44.69 -5.43
C THR A 5 2.73 -44.18 -5.24
N PRO A 6 1.70 -44.95 -5.67
CA PRO A 6 0.62 -44.41 -6.50
C PRO A 6 -0.80 -44.57 -5.90
N LEU A 7 -1.78 -44.01 -6.62
CA LEU A 7 -3.23 -44.12 -6.43
C LEU A 7 -3.77 -45.56 -6.38
N ARG A 8 -4.86 -45.75 -5.62
CA ARG A 8 -5.89 -46.77 -5.89
C ARG A 8 -7.29 -46.18 -5.69
N ALA A 9 -8.09 -46.24 -6.75
CA ALA A 9 -9.54 -46.04 -6.76
C ALA A 9 -10.25 -47.39 -6.55
N ALA A 10 -11.41 -47.38 -5.89
CA ALA A 10 -12.31 -48.53 -5.83
C ALA A 10 -13.74 -48.05 -6.13
N ALA A 11 -14.34 -48.65 -7.16
CA ALA A 11 -15.73 -48.53 -7.52
C ALA A 11 -16.47 -49.80 -7.06
N THR A 12 -17.68 -49.66 -6.54
CA THR A 12 -18.54 -50.80 -6.19
C THR A 12 -19.93 -50.57 -6.76
N ALA A 13 -20.37 -51.51 -7.58
CA ALA A 13 -21.72 -51.62 -8.12
C ALA A 13 -22.39 -52.85 -7.49
N LEU A 14 -23.70 -52.79 -7.18
CA LEU A 14 -24.53 -53.99 -7.04
C LEU A 14 -26.03 -53.74 -7.31
N LEU A 15 -26.53 -54.56 -8.24
CA LEU A 15 -27.87 -55.04 -8.63
C LEU A 15 -29.05 -54.90 -7.64
N LEU A 16 -30.25 -54.43 -8.03
CA LEU A 16 -31.38 -54.99 -8.84
C LEU A 16 -32.43 -55.77 -7.99
N ALA A 17 -33.68 -55.28 -8.00
CA ALA A 17 -34.89 -56.08 -7.76
C ALA A 17 -36.09 -55.46 -8.49
N VAL A 18 -36.79 -56.31 -9.25
CA VAL A 18 -37.95 -56.03 -10.10
C VAL A 18 -39.23 -56.33 -9.32
N GLY A 19 -40.27 -55.51 -9.49
CA GLY A 19 -41.64 -55.81 -9.08
C GLY A 19 -42.64 -55.26 -10.09
N LEU A 20 -43.37 -56.15 -10.77
CA LEU A 20 -44.50 -55.83 -11.65
C LEU A 20 -45.77 -55.58 -10.83
N GLY A 21 -46.57 -54.58 -11.22
CA GLY A 21 -47.93 -54.36 -10.71
C GLY A 21 -48.72 -53.44 -11.66
N ALA A 22 -49.93 -53.87 -12.01
CA ALA A 22 -50.76 -53.37 -13.11
C ALA A 22 -51.41 -51.98 -12.89
N ALA A 23 -51.73 -51.32 -14.01
CA ALA A 23 -52.44 -50.03 -14.07
C ALA A 23 -53.95 -50.12 -13.81
N PRO A 24 -54.58 -48.98 -13.50
CA PRO A 24 -55.83 -48.64 -14.15
C PRO A 24 -55.78 -47.24 -14.80
N THR A 25 -56.45 -47.15 -15.94
CA THR A 25 -56.67 -45.98 -16.78
C THR A 25 -57.61 -44.97 -16.12
N GLY A 26 -57.13 -43.75 -15.89
CA GLY A 26 -57.93 -42.59 -15.53
C GLY A 26 -57.74 -41.45 -16.53
N VAL A 27 -58.83 -41.04 -17.20
CA VAL A 27 -58.90 -39.86 -18.06
C VAL A 27 -58.89 -38.59 -17.20
N ALA A 28 -57.97 -37.66 -17.47
CA ALA A 28 -57.91 -36.36 -16.81
C ALA A 28 -57.88 -35.22 -17.85
N SER A 29 -58.83 -34.29 -17.70
CA SER A 29 -59.01 -33.07 -18.49
C SER A 29 -57.78 -32.16 -18.50
N ALA A 30 -57.44 -31.61 -19.66
CA ALA A 30 -56.41 -30.59 -19.84
C ALA A 30 -56.92 -29.20 -19.39
N ALA A 31 -56.18 -28.54 -18.49
CA ALA A 31 -56.33 -27.13 -18.19
C ALA A 31 -55.50 -26.27 -19.17
N PRO A 32 -55.91 -25.03 -19.52
CA PRO A 32 -55.18 -24.19 -20.47
C PRO A 32 -53.88 -23.66 -19.89
N LEU A 33 -52.83 -23.58 -20.72
CA LEU A 33 -51.54 -23.00 -20.37
C LEU A 33 -51.64 -21.46 -20.20
N PRO A 34 -50.96 -20.85 -19.23
CA PRO A 34 -50.91 -19.39 -19.08
C PRO A 34 -49.98 -18.74 -20.13
N GLU A 35 -50.42 -17.60 -20.66
CA GLU A 35 -49.65 -16.74 -21.58
C GLU A 35 -48.36 -16.20 -20.92
N PRO A 36 -47.27 -15.99 -21.69
CA PRO A 36 -46.04 -15.45 -21.16
C PRO A 36 -46.20 -13.97 -20.81
N ALA A 37 -45.99 -13.65 -19.53
CA ALA A 37 -45.91 -12.29 -19.02
C ALA A 37 -44.82 -11.50 -19.76
N ALA A 38 -45.18 -10.30 -20.24
CA ALA A 38 -44.26 -9.35 -20.82
C ALA A 38 -43.10 -9.08 -19.84
N ALA A 39 -41.88 -9.34 -20.29
CA ALA A 39 -40.67 -9.02 -19.55
C ALA A 39 -40.59 -7.50 -19.37
N SER A 40 -40.83 -7.04 -18.14
CA SER A 40 -40.51 -5.68 -17.73
C SER A 40 -38.99 -5.49 -17.85
N SER A 41 -38.55 -4.54 -18.67
CA SER A 41 -37.14 -4.16 -18.75
C SER A 41 -36.73 -3.60 -17.39
N ALA A 42 -36.09 -4.41 -16.55
CA ALA A 42 -35.55 -3.95 -15.29
C ALA A 42 -34.55 -2.81 -15.58
N ALA A 43 -34.89 -1.59 -15.15
CA ALA A 43 -33.97 -0.47 -15.15
C ALA A 43 -32.69 -0.90 -14.40
N ALA A 44 -31.53 -0.51 -14.93
CA ALA A 44 -30.26 -0.77 -14.28
C ALA A 44 -30.30 -0.24 -12.83
N PRO A 45 -29.67 -0.91 -11.87
CA PRO A 45 -29.67 -0.44 -10.48
C PRO A 45 -29.11 0.98 -10.44
N SER A 46 -29.87 1.89 -9.81
CA SER A 46 -29.43 3.26 -9.56
C SER A 46 -28.14 3.25 -8.73
N ALA A 47 -27.26 4.21 -8.99
CA ALA A 47 -26.04 4.39 -8.22
C ALA A 47 -26.37 4.54 -6.72
N SER A 48 -25.50 4.02 -5.84
CA SER A 48 -25.72 4.18 -4.40
C SER A 48 -25.65 5.67 -4.01
N ALA A 49 -26.45 6.07 -3.02
CA ALA A 49 -26.46 7.46 -2.54
C ALA A 49 -25.05 7.94 -2.14
N GLY A 50 -24.26 7.08 -1.49
CA GLY A 50 -22.88 7.39 -1.12
C GLY A 50 -21.96 7.64 -2.33
N LEU A 51 -22.16 6.95 -3.46
CA LEU A 51 -21.40 7.21 -4.69
C LEU A 51 -21.75 8.58 -5.28
N LEU A 52 -23.04 8.92 -5.33
CA LEU A 52 -23.51 10.21 -5.85
C LEU A 52 -22.99 11.36 -4.99
N ASP A 53 -23.03 11.23 -3.66
CA ASP A 53 -22.49 12.24 -2.76
C ASP A 53 -20.98 12.44 -2.92
N ALA A 54 -20.23 11.35 -3.14
CA ALA A 54 -18.80 11.45 -3.45
C ALA A 54 -18.57 12.18 -4.79
N MET A 55 -19.29 11.82 -5.85
CA MET A 55 -19.17 12.50 -7.16
C MET A 55 -19.52 13.98 -7.09
N ARG A 56 -20.58 14.35 -6.34
CA ARG A 56 -20.95 15.75 -6.13
C ARG A 56 -19.82 16.54 -5.47
N ARG A 57 -19.26 15.99 -4.38
CA ARG A 57 -18.17 16.61 -3.63
C ARG A 57 -16.90 16.73 -4.47
N ASP A 58 -16.51 15.66 -5.14
CA ASP A 58 -15.16 15.54 -5.75
C ASP A 58 -15.11 16.08 -7.19
N LEU A 59 -16.22 16.02 -7.93
CA LEU A 59 -16.31 16.48 -9.32
C LEU A 59 -17.10 17.79 -9.47
N GLY A 60 -17.65 18.34 -8.38
CA GLY A 60 -18.42 19.58 -8.39
C GLY A 60 -19.76 19.48 -9.14
N LEU A 61 -20.39 18.30 -9.14
CA LEU A 61 -21.64 18.02 -9.84
C LEU A 61 -22.87 18.22 -8.93
N THR A 62 -24.03 18.50 -9.53
CA THR A 62 -25.33 18.31 -8.85
C THR A 62 -25.68 16.82 -8.79
N ALA A 63 -26.68 16.44 -7.99
CA ALA A 63 -27.14 15.04 -7.91
C ALA A 63 -27.59 14.51 -9.28
N SER A 64 -28.42 15.28 -9.98
CA SER A 64 -28.89 14.95 -11.34
C SER A 64 -27.73 14.87 -12.34
N GLN A 65 -26.75 15.79 -12.28
CA GLN A 65 -25.57 15.71 -13.14
C GLN A 65 -24.70 14.48 -12.85
N ALA A 66 -24.60 14.05 -11.60
CA ALA A 66 -23.84 12.84 -11.24
C ALA A 66 -24.53 11.56 -11.77
N GLU A 67 -25.85 11.49 -11.70
CA GLU A 67 -26.64 10.40 -12.29
C GLU A 67 -26.49 10.36 -13.83
N GLU A 68 -26.72 11.50 -14.49
CA GLU A 68 -26.54 11.64 -15.95
C GLU A 68 -25.12 11.29 -16.38
N ARG A 69 -24.12 11.67 -15.59
CA ARG A 69 -22.71 11.36 -15.84
C ARG A 69 -22.46 9.87 -15.83
N LEU A 70 -22.98 9.14 -14.85
CA LEU A 70 -22.83 7.69 -14.77
C LEU A 70 -23.52 6.97 -15.93
N ASP A 71 -24.71 7.43 -16.33
CA ASP A 71 -25.43 6.88 -17.48
C ASP A 71 -24.65 7.10 -18.78
N ALA A 72 -24.14 8.32 -18.99
CA ALA A 72 -23.33 8.69 -20.13
C ALA A 72 -22.00 7.91 -20.20
N GLU A 73 -21.32 7.71 -19.07
CA GLU A 73 -20.10 6.91 -18.99
C GLU A 73 -20.37 5.42 -19.31
N ARG A 74 -21.48 4.86 -18.83
CA ARG A 74 -21.90 3.49 -19.19
C ARG A 74 -22.17 3.36 -20.68
N ALA A 75 -22.87 4.33 -21.29
CA ALA A 75 -23.11 4.35 -22.73
C ALA A 75 -21.80 4.45 -23.52
N ALA A 76 -20.88 5.32 -23.10
CA ALA A 76 -19.57 5.46 -23.72
C ALA A 76 -18.74 4.16 -23.65
N ALA A 77 -18.72 3.49 -22.50
CA ALA A 77 -18.03 2.22 -22.30
C ALA A 77 -18.60 1.10 -23.18
N ALA A 78 -19.93 1.06 -23.35
CA ALA A 78 -20.59 0.09 -24.23
C ALA A 78 -20.21 0.27 -25.71
N VAL A 79 -20.04 1.53 -26.15
CA VAL A 79 -19.67 1.87 -27.54
C VAL A 79 -18.18 1.61 -27.80
N GLU A 80 -17.31 1.84 -26.82
CA GLU A 80 -15.85 1.85 -27.00
C GLU A 80 -15.31 0.57 -27.63
N LYS A 81 -15.73 -0.60 -27.13
CA LYS A 81 -15.24 -1.89 -27.64
C LYS A 81 -15.57 -2.08 -29.12
N THR A 82 -16.82 -1.80 -29.50
CA THR A 82 -17.31 -1.95 -30.88
C THR A 82 -16.66 -0.91 -31.80
N ALA A 83 -16.51 0.33 -31.35
CA ALA A 83 -15.86 1.38 -32.12
C ALA A 83 -14.37 1.09 -32.36
N ARG A 84 -13.65 0.56 -31.36
CA ARG A 84 -12.27 0.11 -31.50
C ARG A 84 -12.14 -1.02 -32.52
N GLN A 85 -13.04 -2.00 -32.49
CA GLN A 85 -13.06 -3.11 -33.45
C GLN A 85 -13.34 -2.62 -34.88
N ALA A 86 -14.33 -1.75 -35.06
CA ALA A 86 -14.67 -1.16 -36.37
C ALA A 86 -13.52 -0.33 -36.94
N ALA A 87 -12.85 0.47 -36.10
CA ALA A 87 -11.70 1.29 -36.50
C ALA A 87 -10.47 0.43 -36.88
N GLY A 88 -10.31 -0.76 -36.29
CA GLY A 88 -9.22 -1.69 -36.62
C GLY A 88 -7.84 -1.04 -36.53
N GLY A 89 -7.00 -1.23 -37.56
CA GLY A 89 -5.65 -0.65 -37.62
C GLY A 89 -5.61 0.88 -37.66
N ALA A 90 -6.72 1.54 -37.98
CA ALA A 90 -6.83 3.00 -38.00
C ALA A 90 -7.19 3.59 -36.63
N TYR A 91 -7.46 2.77 -35.62
CA TYR A 91 -7.80 3.23 -34.28
C TYR A 91 -6.63 4.02 -33.67
N GLY A 92 -6.88 5.28 -33.31
CA GLY A 92 -5.95 6.24 -32.71
C GLY A 92 -6.11 6.40 -31.19
N GLY A 93 -7.03 5.65 -30.58
CA GLY A 93 -7.42 5.74 -29.17
C GLY A 93 -8.82 6.34 -28.97
N SER A 94 -9.31 6.36 -27.74
CA SER A 94 -10.59 6.97 -27.37
C SER A 94 -10.52 7.60 -25.98
N TRP A 95 -11.40 8.55 -25.72
CA TRP A 95 -11.58 9.15 -24.40
C TRP A 95 -13.04 9.57 -24.20
N TYR A 96 -13.46 9.62 -22.94
CA TYR A 96 -14.72 10.24 -22.58
C TYR A 96 -14.56 11.77 -22.53
N GLU A 97 -15.51 12.49 -23.11
CA GLU A 97 -15.57 13.95 -23.10
C GLU A 97 -16.65 14.44 -22.12
N PRO A 98 -16.27 14.87 -20.90
CA PRO A 98 -17.21 15.36 -19.89
C PRO A 98 -18.16 16.44 -20.36
N SER A 99 -17.68 17.33 -21.24
CA SER A 99 -18.45 18.48 -21.71
C SER A 99 -19.60 18.11 -22.65
N THR A 100 -19.47 17.01 -23.40
CA THR A 100 -20.51 16.50 -24.30
C THR A 100 -21.20 15.25 -23.79
N GLY A 101 -20.64 14.61 -22.77
CA GLY A 101 -21.12 13.34 -22.23
C GLY A 101 -20.88 12.14 -23.16
N ARG A 102 -19.99 12.26 -24.15
CA ARG A 102 -19.82 11.26 -25.22
C ARG A 102 -18.42 10.67 -25.28
N LEU A 103 -18.34 9.47 -25.83
CA LEU A 103 -17.06 8.89 -26.24
C LEU A 103 -16.58 9.61 -27.50
N VAL A 104 -15.32 10.07 -27.49
CA VAL A 104 -14.61 10.49 -28.69
C VAL A 104 -13.68 9.37 -29.14
N VAL A 105 -13.79 8.97 -30.41
CA VAL A 105 -12.95 7.95 -31.03
C VAL A 105 -12.01 8.61 -32.03
N ALA A 106 -10.71 8.54 -31.76
CA ALA A 106 -9.70 9.00 -32.68
C ALA A 106 -9.42 7.94 -33.75
N VAL A 107 -9.38 8.34 -35.01
CA VAL A 107 -9.08 7.45 -36.15
C VAL A 107 -8.10 8.10 -37.12
N THR A 108 -7.33 7.32 -37.86
CA THR A 108 -6.35 7.83 -38.83
C THR A 108 -6.90 7.99 -40.25
N THR A 109 -8.14 7.58 -40.51
CA THR A 109 -8.76 7.65 -41.84
C THR A 109 -10.21 8.14 -41.76
N ARG A 110 -10.64 8.90 -42.77
CA ARG A 110 -12.03 9.40 -42.87
C ARG A 110 -13.07 8.29 -43.01
N ALA A 111 -12.72 7.18 -43.66
CA ALA A 111 -13.64 6.04 -43.80
C ALA A 111 -14.01 5.44 -42.43
N LYS A 112 -13.03 5.30 -41.53
CA LYS A 112 -13.28 4.82 -40.17
C LYS A 112 -13.96 5.85 -39.28
N GLU A 113 -13.85 7.12 -39.63
CA GLU A 113 -14.56 8.20 -38.96
C GLU A 113 -16.07 8.07 -39.11
N SER A 114 -16.56 7.82 -40.34
CA SER A 114 -17.99 7.58 -40.57
C SER A 114 -18.51 6.34 -39.85
N GLU A 115 -17.72 5.27 -39.81
CA GLU A 115 -18.09 4.03 -39.11
C GLU A 115 -18.22 4.25 -37.59
N ALA A 116 -17.26 4.95 -36.96
CA ALA A 116 -17.32 5.25 -35.53
C ALA A 116 -18.48 6.19 -35.17
N ARG A 117 -18.79 7.16 -36.03
CA ARG A 117 -19.94 8.07 -35.84
C ARG A 117 -21.27 7.33 -35.91
N ALA A 118 -21.40 6.34 -36.80
CA ALA A 118 -22.60 5.50 -36.91
C ALA A 118 -22.85 4.66 -35.63
N LEU A 119 -21.83 4.44 -34.81
CA LEU A 119 -21.92 3.76 -33.51
C LEU A 119 -22.27 4.70 -32.34
N GLY A 120 -22.53 5.99 -32.62
CA GLY A 120 -22.89 6.97 -31.61
C GLY A 120 -21.71 7.67 -30.92
N ALA A 121 -20.47 7.44 -31.37
CA ALA A 121 -19.30 8.17 -30.88
C ALA A 121 -19.12 9.52 -31.59
N ASP A 122 -18.59 10.50 -30.87
CA ASP A 122 -17.90 11.62 -31.50
C ASP A 122 -16.58 11.13 -32.09
N THR A 123 -16.04 11.83 -33.09
CA THR A 123 -14.85 11.36 -33.80
C THR A 123 -13.81 12.44 -33.97
N ARG A 124 -12.54 12.03 -34.01
CA ARG A 124 -11.44 12.93 -34.31
C ARG A 124 -10.45 12.28 -35.27
N LEU A 125 -10.17 12.95 -36.38
CA LEU A 125 -9.11 12.51 -37.27
C LEU A 125 -7.74 12.83 -36.65
N VAL A 126 -6.86 11.83 -36.58
CA VAL A 126 -5.52 11.94 -36.00
C VAL A 126 -4.45 11.35 -36.92
N ARG A 127 -3.17 11.61 -36.63
CA ARG A 127 -2.05 11.17 -37.49
C ARG A 127 -1.56 9.77 -37.19
N HIS A 128 -1.53 9.39 -35.92
CA HIS A 128 -0.90 8.16 -35.44
C HIS A 128 -1.96 7.20 -34.89
N SER A 129 -1.82 5.91 -35.24
CA SER A 129 -2.64 4.87 -34.62
C SER A 129 -2.16 4.58 -33.20
N ALA A 130 -3.06 4.08 -32.35
CA ALA A 130 -2.75 3.67 -30.99
C ALA A 130 -1.61 2.64 -30.98
N ALA A 131 -1.62 1.67 -31.91
CA ALA A 131 -0.55 0.68 -32.03
C ALA A 131 0.83 1.29 -32.35
N ALA A 132 0.89 2.41 -33.06
CA ALA A 132 2.15 3.12 -33.31
C ALA A 132 2.63 3.86 -32.06
N LEU A 133 1.72 4.48 -31.32
CA LEU A 133 2.00 5.16 -30.05
C LEU A 133 2.42 4.17 -28.95
N ASP A 134 1.76 3.01 -28.85
CA ASP A 134 2.10 1.95 -27.92
C ASP A 134 3.52 1.41 -28.16
N ARG A 135 3.92 1.26 -29.44
CA ARG A 135 5.30 0.89 -29.80
C ARG A 135 6.31 1.96 -29.39
N ALA A 136 5.95 3.25 -29.49
CA ALA A 136 6.80 4.34 -29.02
C ALA A 136 6.94 4.31 -27.49
N LYS A 137 5.84 4.14 -26.76
CA LYS A 137 5.83 3.99 -25.31
C LYS A 137 6.65 2.78 -24.85
N ALA A 138 6.48 1.62 -25.50
CA ALA A 138 7.20 0.40 -25.16
C ALA A 138 8.73 0.53 -25.31
N ARG A 139 9.20 1.36 -26.26
CA ARG A 139 10.64 1.70 -26.35
C ARG A 139 11.10 2.57 -25.17
N LEU A 140 10.24 3.47 -24.69
CA LEU A 140 10.55 4.31 -23.53
C LEU A 140 10.53 3.50 -22.23
N ASP A 141 9.65 2.50 -22.13
CA ASP A 141 9.54 1.58 -20.99
C ASP A 141 10.83 0.79 -20.70
N THR A 142 11.74 0.64 -21.67
CA THR A 142 13.03 -0.05 -21.47
C THR A 142 14.13 0.86 -20.94
N LEU A 143 13.90 2.17 -20.88
CA LEU A 143 14.89 3.14 -20.44
C LEU A 143 14.79 3.39 -18.93
N ARG A 144 15.95 3.61 -18.29
CA ARG A 144 15.99 4.12 -16.92
C ARG A 144 15.73 5.63 -16.93
N ALA A 145 14.67 6.05 -16.24
CA ALA A 145 14.35 7.46 -16.08
C ALA A 145 15.36 8.16 -15.15
N PRO A 146 15.87 9.35 -15.51
CA PRO A 146 16.64 10.17 -14.58
C PRO A 146 15.73 10.83 -13.54
N THR A 147 16.32 11.31 -12.44
CA THR A 147 15.65 12.24 -11.53
C THR A 147 15.11 13.43 -12.34
N GLY A 148 13.86 13.83 -12.06
CA GLY A 148 13.18 14.90 -12.78
C GLY A 148 12.25 14.43 -13.90
N VAL A 149 12.24 13.15 -14.26
CA VAL A 149 11.19 12.55 -15.12
C VAL A 149 10.18 11.83 -14.23
N ALA A 150 8.92 12.27 -14.27
CA ALA A 150 7.84 11.80 -13.41
C ALA A 150 7.05 10.62 -14.00
N GLY A 151 7.05 10.44 -15.31
CA GLY A 151 6.41 9.32 -15.98
C GLY A 151 6.11 9.58 -17.45
N TRP A 152 5.51 8.60 -18.12
CA TRP A 152 5.07 8.74 -19.50
C TRP A 152 3.88 7.84 -19.83
N HIS A 153 3.03 8.27 -20.76
CA HIS A 153 1.86 7.51 -21.21
C HIS A 153 1.48 7.85 -22.65
N VAL A 154 0.70 6.98 -23.31
CA VAL A 154 0.04 7.33 -24.57
C VAL A 154 -1.18 8.17 -24.25
N ASP A 155 -1.30 9.33 -24.91
CA ASP A 155 -2.46 10.19 -24.79
C ASP A 155 -3.18 10.32 -26.15
N PRO A 156 -4.42 9.81 -26.28
CA PRO A 156 -5.19 9.94 -27.51
C PRO A 156 -5.63 11.39 -27.80
N ARG A 157 -5.69 12.26 -26.78
CA ARG A 157 -6.07 13.68 -26.92
C ARG A 157 -4.96 14.54 -27.52
N THR A 158 -3.70 14.25 -27.26
CA THR A 158 -2.57 14.85 -27.98
C THR A 158 -2.09 13.99 -29.16
N ASN A 159 -2.57 12.75 -29.27
CA ASN A 159 -2.13 11.74 -30.25
C ASN A 159 -0.61 11.54 -30.23
N SER A 160 -0.06 11.47 -29.02
CA SER A 160 1.38 11.42 -28.75
C SER A 160 1.69 10.60 -27.48
N VAL A 161 2.96 10.28 -27.25
CA VAL A 161 3.45 9.85 -25.94
C VAL A 161 3.73 11.10 -25.11
N VAL A 162 2.98 11.30 -24.04
CA VAL A 162 3.22 12.40 -23.10
C VAL A 162 4.31 11.97 -22.12
N VAL A 163 5.40 12.73 -22.04
CA VAL A 163 6.45 12.59 -21.02
C VAL A 163 6.26 13.70 -19.99
N THR A 164 5.99 13.33 -18.75
CA THR A 164 5.81 14.27 -17.65
C THR A 164 7.14 14.50 -16.94
N VAL A 165 7.57 15.75 -16.82
CA VAL A 165 8.80 16.16 -16.13
C VAL A 165 8.49 17.01 -14.90
N VAL A 166 9.36 16.99 -13.90
CA VAL A 166 9.30 17.87 -12.74
C VAL A 166 9.76 19.26 -13.16
N ARG A 167 8.92 20.27 -12.97
CA ARG A 167 9.12 21.63 -13.48
C ARG A 167 10.48 22.25 -13.09
N SER A 168 10.93 22.01 -11.85
CA SER A 168 12.20 22.52 -11.36
C SER A 168 13.42 21.84 -12.00
N GLU A 169 13.27 20.61 -12.50
CA GLU A 169 14.35 19.79 -13.06
C GLU A 169 14.36 19.76 -14.60
N ARG A 170 13.39 20.41 -15.26
CA ARG A 170 13.19 20.28 -16.72
C ARG A 170 14.42 20.65 -17.56
N GLU A 171 15.23 21.60 -17.09
CA GLU A 171 16.43 22.08 -17.78
C GLU A 171 17.69 21.24 -17.47
N ALA A 172 17.58 20.28 -16.54
CA ALA A 172 18.69 19.41 -16.20
C ALA A 172 19.14 18.64 -17.46
N PRO A 173 20.45 18.57 -17.76
CA PRO A 173 20.95 17.91 -18.97
C PRO A 173 20.42 16.47 -19.14
N ALA A 174 20.35 15.69 -18.06
CA ALA A 174 19.83 14.33 -18.09
C ALA A 174 18.34 14.25 -18.47
N VAL A 175 17.52 15.21 -18.02
CA VAL A 175 16.09 15.27 -18.35
C VAL A 175 15.91 15.63 -19.83
N ARG A 176 16.64 16.64 -20.33
CA ARG A 176 16.60 17.03 -21.74
C ARG A 176 17.04 15.88 -22.66
N GLU A 177 18.14 15.22 -22.33
CA GLU A 177 18.62 14.05 -23.06
C GLU A 177 17.59 12.91 -23.07
N PHE A 178 16.93 12.65 -21.95
CA PHE A 178 15.87 11.64 -21.88
C PHE A 178 14.69 11.99 -22.79
N VAL A 179 14.24 13.25 -22.79
CA VAL A 179 13.15 13.71 -23.66
C VAL A 179 13.54 13.64 -25.14
N ASP A 180 14.77 13.98 -25.50
CA ASP A 180 15.24 13.90 -26.88
C ASP A 180 15.32 12.44 -27.36
N ARG A 181 15.77 11.51 -26.51
CA ARG A 181 15.68 10.06 -26.80
C ARG A 181 14.23 9.59 -26.93
N ALA A 182 13.30 10.12 -26.13
CA ALA A 182 11.89 9.78 -26.28
C ALA A 182 11.36 10.22 -27.67
N ARG A 183 11.77 11.41 -28.14
CA ARG A 183 11.38 11.96 -29.46
C ARG A 183 11.90 11.15 -30.64
N THR A 184 13.06 10.50 -30.53
CA THR A 184 13.52 9.57 -31.59
C THR A 184 12.63 8.34 -31.70
N GLY A 185 11.89 8.01 -30.63
CA GLY A 185 10.97 6.89 -30.57
C GLY A 185 9.58 7.17 -31.12
N GLY A 186 9.17 8.41 -31.37
CA GLY A 186 7.82 8.73 -31.86
C GLY A 186 7.36 10.14 -31.48
N PRO A 187 6.09 10.49 -31.74
CA PRO A 187 5.54 11.79 -31.36
C PRO A 187 5.52 11.91 -29.83
N VAL A 188 6.17 12.96 -29.30
CA VAL A 188 6.25 13.22 -27.86
C VAL A 188 5.74 14.62 -27.54
N THR A 189 4.88 14.69 -26.52
CA THR A 189 4.48 15.95 -25.87
C THR A 189 5.10 15.97 -24.48
N VAL A 190 5.64 17.12 -24.05
CA VAL A 190 6.18 17.27 -22.69
C VAL A 190 5.11 17.91 -21.81
N ALA A 191 4.77 17.25 -20.71
CA ALA A 191 3.93 17.78 -19.66
C ALA A 191 4.80 18.10 -18.43
N GLU A 192 4.31 19.00 -17.56
CA GLU A 192 5.01 19.36 -16.34
C GLU A 192 4.18 19.04 -15.10
N THR A 193 4.86 18.56 -14.06
CA THR A 193 4.33 18.44 -12.70
C THR A 193 5.18 19.26 -11.73
N ALA A 194 4.58 19.74 -10.65
CA ALA A 194 5.33 20.41 -9.59
C ALA A 194 6.23 19.43 -8.81
N GLN A 195 5.78 18.18 -8.66
CA GLN A 195 6.46 17.15 -7.87
C GLN A 195 6.40 15.79 -8.57
N ALA A 196 7.47 15.01 -8.39
CA ALA A 196 7.47 13.60 -8.82
C ALA A 196 6.51 12.78 -7.94
N PRO A 197 5.78 11.80 -8.51
CA PRO A 197 5.03 10.83 -7.73
C PRO A 197 5.92 10.13 -6.72
N ARG A 198 5.39 9.90 -5.51
CA ARG A 198 6.03 9.12 -4.45
C ARG A 198 5.10 8.01 -4.02
N THR A 199 5.66 6.90 -3.56
CA THR A 199 4.89 5.88 -2.87
C THR A 199 4.31 6.47 -1.59
N TYR A 200 3.09 6.07 -1.24
CA TYR A 200 2.56 6.37 0.08
C TYR A 200 3.38 5.62 1.14
N ALA A 201 3.58 6.29 2.27
CA ALA A 201 4.33 5.82 3.42
C ALA A 201 3.82 6.56 4.66
N ALA A 202 4.37 6.26 5.83
CA ALA A 202 4.00 6.90 7.09
C ALA A 202 5.22 7.49 7.83
N GLY A 203 4.93 8.18 8.93
CA GLY A 203 5.94 8.60 9.89
C GLY A 203 6.38 7.41 10.75
N THR A 204 7.64 7.38 11.19
CA THR A 204 8.11 6.43 12.20
C THR A 204 7.65 6.91 13.57
N VAL A 205 6.72 6.19 14.20
CA VAL A 205 6.20 6.53 15.53
C VAL A 205 6.68 5.50 16.55
N GLY A 206 7.18 5.92 17.71
CA GLY A 206 7.55 5.00 18.78
C GLY A 206 6.37 4.13 19.19
N GLY A 207 6.60 2.84 19.41
CA GLY A 207 5.57 1.84 19.72
C GLY A 207 4.97 1.14 18.49
N ASP A 208 5.04 1.73 17.28
CA ASP A 208 4.51 1.11 16.06
C ASP A 208 5.17 -0.23 15.74
N PRO A 209 4.43 -1.21 15.18
CA PRO A 209 5.04 -2.45 14.71
C PRO A 209 5.87 -2.22 13.44
N TYR A 210 7.01 -2.87 13.38
CA TYR A 210 7.74 -3.12 12.14
C TYR A 210 8.12 -4.59 12.02
N TYR A 211 8.44 -4.99 10.79
CA TYR A 211 8.68 -6.39 10.46
C TYR A 211 10.03 -6.59 9.76
N THR A 212 10.78 -7.58 10.25
CA THR A 212 12.02 -8.08 9.65
C THR A 212 11.83 -9.56 9.33
N GLY A 213 11.56 -9.90 8.07
CA GLY A 213 11.15 -11.27 7.71
C GLY A 213 9.83 -11.63 8.38
N ASN A 214 9.85 -12.62 9.29
CA ASN A 214 8.70 -13.07 10.09
C ASN A 214 8.74 -12.54 11.54
N VAL A 215 9.73 -11.72 11.90
CA VAL A 215 9.85 -11.13 13.24
C VAL A 215 9.06 -9.83 13.27
N ARG A 216 8.18 -9.67 14.26
CA ARG A 216 7.55 -8.39 14.62
C ARG A 216 8.27 -7.81 15.83
N CYS A 217 8.70 -6.56 15.71
CA CYS A 217 9.20 -5.76 16.81
C CYS A 217 8.51 -4.39 16.79
N SER A 218 8.83 -3.55 17.77
CA SER A 218 8.28 -2.20 17.91
C SER A 218 9.36 -1.15 17.68
N ILE A 219 8.97 -0.04 17.05
CA ILE A 219 9.83 1.14 16.87
C ILE A 219 10.10 1.74 18.25
N GLY A 220 11.36 2.07 18.54
CA GLY A 220 11.74 2.72 19.79
C GLY A 220 11.53 4.22 19.72
N PHE A 221 12.47 4.92 19.09
CA PHE A 221 12.39 6.37 18.93
C PHE A 221 12.90 6.79 17.56
N SER A 222 12.23 7.77 16.96
CA SER A 222 12.73 8.44 15.77
C SER A 222 14.04 9.16 16.08
N VAL A 223 15.02 8.95 15.23
CA VAL A 223 16.26 9.73 15.16
C VAL A 223 16.33 10.35 13.77
N HIS A 224 17.09 11.42 13.58
CA HIS A 224 17.26 11.96 12.23
C HIS A 224 17.79 10.88 11.27
N GLY A 225 17.04 10.63 10.19
CA GLY A 225 17.35 9.59 9.20
C GLY A 225 16.84 8.18 9.53
N GLY A 226 16.14 7.95 10.64
CA GLY A 226 15.60 6.62 10.94
C GLY A 226 14.98 6.45 12.33
N PHE A 227 15.14 5.27 12.91
CA PHE A 227 14.71 4.99 14.28
C PHE A 227 15.62 3.98 14.99
N VAL A 228 15.67 4.06 16.32
CA VAL A 228 16.34 3.07 17.18
C VAL A 228 15.37 1.98 17.62
N THR A 229 15.88 0.78 17.83
CA THR A 229 15.14 -0.42 18.25
C THR A 229 16.08 -1.42 18.94
N ALA A 230 15.61 -2.60 19.31
CA ALA A 230 16.44 -3.63 19.94
C ALA A 230 17.31 -4.38 18.91
N GLY A 231 18.50 -4.82 19.34
CA GLY A 231 19.46 -5.52 18.49
C GLY A 231 18.98 -6.90 18.08
N HIS A 232 18.33 -7.63 18.98
CA HIS A 232 17.83 -8.97 18.71
C HIS A 232 16.70 -9.02 17.65
N CYS A 233 16.13 -7.87 17.26
CA CYS A 233 15.08 -7.78 16.24
C CYS A 233 15.58 -7.95 14.80
N GLY A 234 16.88 -7.78 14.55
CA GLY A 234 17.43 -7.86 13.21
C GLY A 234 18.95 -7.67 13.16
N GLN A 235 19.58 -8.25 12.15
CA GLN A 235 21.01 -8.08 11.88
C GLN A 235 21.25 -6.90 10.94
N ALA A 236 22.47 -6.35 10.93
CA ALA A 236 22.84 -5.32 9.96
C ALA A 236 22.58 -5.79 8.52
N GLY A 237 22.01 -4.91 7.69
CA GLY A 237 21.58 -5.20 6.32
C GLY A 237 20.19 -5.83 6.20
N ALA A 238 19.52 -6.18 7.30
CA ALA A 238 18.17 -6.73 7.23
C ALA A 238 17.14 -5.67 6.77
N ALA A 239 16.32 -6.04 5.79
CA ALA A 239 15.26 -5.19 5.27
C ALA A 239 14.07 -5.12 6.24
N VAL A 240 13.48 -3.93 6.33
CA VAL A 240 12.39 -3.61 7.26
C VAL A 240 11.15 -3.19 6.49
N ARG A 241 10.00 -3.72 6.89
CA ARG A 241 8.67 -3.28 6.45
C ARG A 241 7.92 -2.60 7.58
N GLY A 242 7.16 -1.56 7.26
CA GLY A 242 6.30 -0.87 8.21
C GLY A 242 5.05 -1.67 8.55
N TRP A 243 4.22 -1.10 9.43
CA TRP A 243 2.95 -1.69 9.85
C TRP A 243 1.98 -1.94 8.67
N ASP A 244 2.08 -1.13 7.62
CA ASP A 244 1.30 -1.22 6.38
C ASP A 244 1.85 -2.23 5.35
N GLY A 245 2.96 -2.90 5.68
CA GLY A 245 3.64 -3.86 4.81
C GLY A 245 4.52 -3.21 3.72
N SER A 246 4.57 -1.88 3.62
CA SER A 246 5.46 -1.19 2.68
C SER A 246 6.92 -1.30 3.12
N ALA A 247 7.85 -1.23 2.15
CA ALA A 247 9.27 -1.15 2.47
C ALA A 247 9.55 0.14 3.24
N MET A 248 10.18 0.03 4.41
CA MET A 248 10.39 1.15 5.32
C MET A 248 11.86 1.52 5.46
N GLY A 249 12.74 0.53 5.59
CA GLY A 249 14.12 0.81 5.93
C GLY A 249 15.02 -0.41 5.89
N THR A 250 16.25 -0.23 6.36
CA THR A 250 17.25 -1.29 6.50
C THR A 250 18.03 -1.08 7.80
N PHE A 251 18.31 -2.15 8.54
CA PHE A 251 19.18 -2.13 9.72
C PHE A 251 20.59 -1.67 9.32
N GLN A 252 21.03 -0.52 9.82
CA GLN A 252 22.37 0.02 9.56
C GLN A 252 23.40 -0.53 10.55
N GLY A 253 22.94 -0.87 11.76
CA GLY A 253 23.76 -1.49 12.79
C GLY A 253 22.89 -2.24 13.79
N SER A 254 23.44 -3.30 14.37
CA SER A 254 22.81 -4.11 15.41
C SER A 254 23.88 -4.73 16.31
N SER A 255 23.61 -4.82 17.61
CA SER A 255 24.48 -5.44 18.60
C SER A 255 23.63 -6.25 19.58
N PHE A 256 23.75 -7.57 19.53
CA PHE A 256 23.14 -8.52 20.47
C PHE A 256 23.80 -9.91 20.32
N PRO A 257 24.19 -10.62 21.41
CA PRO A 257 24.17 -10.19 22.82
C PRO A 257 25.31 -9.20 23.15
N GLY A 258 25.63 -9.01 24.42
CA GLY A 258 26.57 -8.00 24.95
C GLY A 258 25.83 -6.70 25.27
N ASN A 259 25.18 -6.15 24.25
CA ASN A 259 24.20 -5.05 24.34
C ASN A 259 22.89 -5.52 23.69
N ASP A 260 21.85 -4.68 23.67
CA ASP A 260 20.65 -4.96 22.90
C ASP A 260 20.07 -3.71 22.21
N TYR A 261 20.78 -3.21 21.21
CA TYR A 261 20.33 -2.07 20.40
C TYR A 261 20.58 -2.26 18.91
N ALA A 262 19.80 -1.53 18.12
CA ALA A 262 19.97 -1.37 16.69
C ALA A 262 19.52 0.02 16.23
N TYR A 263 19.96 0.37 15.02
CA TYR A 263 19.51 1.54 14.28
C TYR A 263 19.04 1.11 12.89
N VAL A 264 17.84 1.53 12.52
CA VAL A 264 17.24 1.32 11.20
C VAL A 264 17.20 2.66 10.47
N GLY A 265 17.89 2.74 9.33
CA GLY A 265 17.80 3.87 8.42
C GLY A 265 16.55 3.74 7.55
N ILE A 266 15.72 4.78 7.50
CA ILE A 266 14.48 4.77 6.73
C ILE A 266 14.67 5.28 5.29
N HIS A 267 13.84 4.78 4.38
CA HIS A 267 13.79 5.18 2.98
C HIS A 267 12.37 4.99 2.44
N SER A 268 12.19 4.87 1.12
CA SER A 268 10.89 4.55 0.48
C SER A 268 9.75 5.51 0.81
N GLY A 269 10.07 6.77 1.11
CA GLY A 269 9.09 7.82 1.40
C GLY A 269 8.69 7.93 2.87
N TRP A 270 9.15 7.03 3.75
CA TRP A 270 8.95 7.16 5.20
C TRP A 270 9.69 8.37 5.75
N TRP A 271 9.15 8.99 6.81
CA TRP A 271 9.75 10.14 7.47
C TRP A 271 9.77 9.96 8.98
N THR A 272 10.59 10.73 9.67
CA THR A 272 10.74 10.66 11.13
C THR A 272 9.80 11.65 11.81
N VAL A 273 9.19 11.26 12.93
CA VAL A 273 8.39 12.18 13.79
C VAL A 273 8.74 11.99 15.27
N PRO A 274 8.69 13.04 16.10
CA PRO A 274 9.07 12.99 17.52
C PRO A 274 7.92 12.49 18.40
N VAL A 275 7.28 11.37 18.01
CA VAL A 275 6.03 10.89 18.61
C VAL A 275 6.19 9.44 19.09
N VAL A 276 5.54 9.12 20.20
CA VAL A 276 5.33 7.75 20.71
C VAL A 276 3.84 7.50 20.85
N LEU A 277 3.37 6.36 20.35
CA LEU A 277 1.97 5.96 20.39
C LEU A 277 1.48 5.78 21.82
N GLY A 278 0.37 6.44 22.13
CA GLY A 278 -0.43 6.20 23.33
C GLY A 278 -1.45 5.08 23.16
N TRP A 279 -1.59 4.53 21.93
CA TRP A 279 -2.50 3.43 21.56
C TRP A 279 -3.97 3.67 21.94
N GLY A 280 -4.38 4.94 22.04
CA GLY A 280 -5.71 5.33 22.54
C GLY A 280 -5.92 5.08 24.04
N THR A 281 -4.96 4.49 24.75
CA THR A 281 -4.93 4.42 26.22
C THR A 281 -4.65 5.80 26.81
N ILE A 282 -3.74 6.53 26.16
CA ILE A 282 -3.48 7.95 26.38
C ILE A 282 -3.34 8.66 25.02
N PRO A 283 -3.34 10.01 24.97
CA PRO A 283 -2.90 10.72 23.77
C PRO A 283 -1.46 10.36 23.42
N ASP A 284 -1.11 10.42 22.14
CA ASP A 284 0.26 10.22 21.68
C ASP A 284 1.21 11.23 22.34
N GLN A 285 2.40 10.75 22.73
CA GLN A 285 3.36 11.51 23.50
C GLN A 285 4.43 12.12 22.61
N LEU A 286 4.70 13.41 22.80
CA LEU A 286 5.83 14.09 22.16
C LEU A 286 7.12 13.77 22.93
N VAL A 287 8.19 13.52 22.19
CA VAL A 287 9.53 13.31 22.74
C VAL A 287 10.26 14.65 22.75
N ARG A 288 10.74 15.10 23.91
CA ARG A 288 11.43 16.40 24.05
C ARG A 288 12.90 16.30 24.41
N GLY A 289 13.37 15.11 24.73
CA GLY A 289 14.77 14.89 25.07
C GLY A 289 15.03 13.47 25.53
N SER A 290 16.20 13.26 26.13
CA SER A 290 16.64 11.97 26.67
C SER A 290 17.31 12.10 28.03
N ALA A 291 16.79 13.02 28.87
CA ALA A 291 17.22 13.13 30.25
C ALA A 291 16.87 11.85 31.01
N GLU A 292 17.89 11.21 31.57
CA GLU A 292 17.78 9.88 32.18
C GLU A 292 17.10 9.95 33.56
N ALA A 293 16.04 9.16 33.74
CA ALA A 293 15.29 9.11 34.99
C ALA A 293 16.02 8.30 36.07
N PRO A 294 16.03 8.73 37.35
CA PRO A 294 16.67 7.99 38.43
C PRO A 294 15.90 6.71 38.83
N VAL A 295 16.54 5.83 39.61
CA VAL A 295 15.84 4.70 40.25
C VAL A 295 14.70 5.23 41.12
N GLY A 296 13.55 4.56 41.08
CA GLY A 296 12.32 4.97 41.75
C GLY A 296 11.43 5.90 40.93
N ALA A 297 11.93 6.50 39.84
CA ALA A 297 11.11 7.33 38.96
C ALA A 297 10.00 6.52 38.27
N SER A 298 8.88 7.19 37.99
CA SER A 298 7.84 6.64 37.12
C SER A 298 8.35 6.51 35.69
N ILE A 299 7.96 5.42 35.05
CA ILE A 299 8.35 5.13 33.68
C ILE A 299 7.21 4.39 32.97
N CYS A 300 7.00 4.71 31.71
CA CYS A 300 6.01 4.09 30.84
C CYS A 300 6.69 3.51 29.60
N ARG A 301 6.08 2.50 29.00
CA ARG A 301 6.49 1.98 27.70
C ARG A 301 5.35 1.98 26.70
N SER A 302 5.71 1.94 25.42
CA SER A 302 4.81 1.68 24.31
C SER A 302 5.36 0.57 23.42
N GLY A 303 4.51 -0.41 23.08
CA GLY A 303 4.87 -1.52 22.20
C GLY A 303 3.66 -2.07 21.44
N SER A 304 3.91 -2.73 20.33
CA SER A 304 2.87 -3.15 19.39
C SER A 304 2.09 -4.40 19.80
N THR A 305 2.48 -5.10 20.88
CA THR A 305 1.71 -6.25 21.40
C THR A 305 0.79 -5.82 22.52
N THR A 306 1.36 -5.09 23.46
CA THR A 306 0.76 -4.91 24.77
C THR A 306 0.52 -3.43 25.06
N HIS A 307 0.80 -2.57 24.08
CA HIS A 307 0.45 -1.14 24.07
C HIS A 307 1.13 -0.37 25.20
N TRP A 308 0.37 0.48 25.89
CA TRP A 308 0.88 1.44 26.87
C TRP A 308 0.80 0.91 28.30
N HIS A 309 1.94 0.77 28.97
CA HIS A 309 2.02 0.34 30.37
C HIS A 309 3.04 1.14 31.16
N CYS A 310 2.77 1.36 32.46
CA CYS A 310 3.65 2.12 33.33
C CYS A 310 4.03 1.34 34.59
N GLY A 311 5.06 1.84 35.28
CA GLY A 311 5.64 1.28 36.48
C GLY A 311 6.76 2.18 37.00
N THR A 312 7.77 1.58 37.63
CA THR A 312 8.92 2.31 38.18
C THR A 312 10.25 1.73 37.71
N VAL A 313 11.28 2.58 37.68
CA VAL A 313 12.67 2.15 37.53
C VAL A 313 13.11 1.46 38.82
N LEU A 314 13.54 0.20 38.73
CA LEU A 314 13.89 -0.62 39.89
C LEU A 314 15.40 -0.68 40.12
N ALA A 315 16.19 -0.76 39.05
CA ALA A 315 17.64 -0.84 39.11
C ALA A 315 18.25 -0.36 37.79
N LYS A 316 19.51 0.03 37.84
CA LYS A 316 20.33 0.39 36.67
C LYS A 316 21.60 -0.45 36.66
N ASN A 317 22.25 -0.47 35.50
CA ASN A 317 23.49 -1.21 35.29
C ASN A 317 23.35 -2.72 35.60
N GLU A 318 22.18 -3.31 35.33
CA GLU A 318 21.98 -4.75 35.50
C GLU A 318 22.59 -5.54 34.33
N THR A 319 23.13 -6.71 34.65
CA THR A 319 23.46 -7.71 33.63
C THR A 319 22.34 -8.75 33.58
N VAL A 320 21.80 -8.98 32.39
CA VAL A 320 20.73 -9.93 32.12
C VAL A 320 21.29 -11.09 31.31
N ASN A 321 21.06 -12.31 31.76
CA ASN A 321 21.53 -13.51 31.06
C ASN A 321 20.39 -14.10 30.21
N TYR A 322 20.34 -13.75 28.92
CA TYR A 322 19.44 -14.39 27.96
C TYR A 322 20.04 -15.71 27.46
N SER A 323 19.22 -16.53 26.78
CA SER A 323 19.70 -17.80 26.21
C SER A 323 20.76 -17.61 25.12
N GLN A 324 20.77 -16.45 24.46
CA GLN A 324 21.76 -16.08 23.44
C GLN A 324 23.06 -15.53 24.04
N GLY A 325 23.05 -15.09 25.30
CA GLY A 325 24.20 -14.52 25.98
C GLY A 325 23.84 -13.43 26.99
N ALA A 326 24.85 -12.97 27.74
CA ALA A 326 24.71 -11.87 28.68
C ALA A 326 24.55 -10.54 27.93
N VAL A 327 23.69 -9.66 28.46
CA VAL A 327 23.52 -8.27 28.04
C VAL A 327 23.77 -7.39 29.26
N HIS A 328 24.60 -6.37 29.12
CA HIS A 328 25.09 -5.55 30.22
C HIS A 328 24.41 -4.18 30.27
N GLN A 329 24.63 -3.48 31.38
CA GLN A 329 24.24 -2.08 31.59
C GLN A 329 22.74 -1.78 31.42
N MET A 330 21.88 -2.78 31.61
CA MET A 330 20.44 -2.67 31.41
C MET A 330 19.77 -1.90 32.54
N THR A 331 18.66 -1.24 32.23
CA THR A 331 17.77 -0.66 33.26
C THR A 331 16.59 -1.58 33.47
N LYS A 332 16.36 -1.96 34.72
CA LYS A 332 15.26 -2.82 35.15
C LYS A 332 14.06 -1.99 35.56
N THR A 333 12.87 -2.45 35.19
CA THR A 333 11.60 -1.79 35.52
C THR A 333 10.56 -2.78 36.05
N SER A 334 9.56 -2.26 36.75
CA SER A 334 8.38 -3.04 37.16
C SER A 334 7.31 -3.14 36.06
N VAL A 335 7.57 -2.61 34.87
CA VAL A 335 6.61 -2.61 33.76
C VAL A 335 6.57 -4.03 33.19
N CYS A 336 5.40 -4.62 33.02
CA CYS A 336 5.24 -5.90 32.29
C CYS A 336 5.65 -5.72 30.82
N ALA A 337 5.83 -6.76 30.01
CA ALA A 337 5.97 -6.70 28.53
C ALA A 337 5.77 -8.09 27.93
N GLU A 338 5.49 -8.17 26.63
CA GLU A 338 5.28 -9.44 25.92
C GLU A 338 5.99 -9.47 24.55
N GLY A 339 6.06 -10.66 23.95
CA GLY A 339 6.70 -10.86 22.64
C GLY A 339 6.13 -9.93 21.58
N GLY A 340 7.00 -9.17 20.91
CA GLY A 340 6.65 -8.13 19.93
C GLY A 340 6.74 -6.70 20.47
N ASP A 341 6.77 -6.50 21.80
CA ASP A 341 7.07 -5.18 22.40
C ASP A 341 8.56 -4.82 22.34
N SER A 342 9.42 -5.80 22.06
CA SER A 342 10.85 -5.63 21.84
C SER A 342 11.15 -4.48 20.90
N GLY A 343 12.10 -3.64 21.28
CA GLY A 343 12.46 -2.40 20.59
C GLY A 343 11.58 -1.20 20.92
N GLY A 344 10.40 -1.41 21.51
CA GLY A 344 9.44 -0.35 21.84
C GLY A 344 9.96 0.67 22.85
N SER A 345 9.38 1.86 22.84
CA SER A 345 9.81 3.03 23.59
C SER A 345 9.62 2.86 25.10
N PHE A 346 10.58 3.30 25.92
CA PHE A 346 10.37 3.65 27.34
C PHE A 346 10.54 5.16 27.55
N LEU A 347 9.57 5.82 28.19
CA LEU A 347 9.56 7.25 28.51
C LEU A 347 9.38 7.50 30.01
N SER A 348 9.99 8.57 30.50
CA SER A 348 9.64 9.19 31.78
C SER A 348 9.24 10.63 31.50
N GLY A 349 7.96 10.96 31.68
CA GLY A 349 7.39 12.19 31.13
C GLY A 349 7.53 12.22 29.61
N ASP A 350 8.19 13.26 29.09
CA ASP A 350 8.50 13.46 27.67
C ASP A 350 9.97 13.12 27.31
N GLN A 351 10.68 12.46 28.23
CA GLN A 351 12.09 12.11 28.08
C GLN A 351 12.24 10.64 27.67
N ALA A 352 12.88 10.40 26.53
CA ALA A 352 13.23 9.07 26.06
C ALA A 352 14.25 8.40 26.99
N GLN A 353 13.95 7.18 27.44
CA GLN A 353 14.78 6.43 28.37
C GLN A 353 15.52 5.27 27.70
N GLY A 354 14.85 4.54 26.80
CA GLY A 354 15.45 3.39 26.14
C GLY A 354 14.48 2.53 25.36
N VAL A 355 14.98 1.43 24.82
CA VAL A 355 14.21 0.48 24.01
C VAL A 355 14.05 -0.85 24.73
N THR A 356 12.84 -1.42 24.70
CA THR A 356 12.53 -2.71 25.32
C THR A 356 13.46 -3.80 24.82
N SER A 357 14.17 -4.50 25.72
CA SER A 357 15.02 -5.63 25.36
C SER A 357 14.31 -6.95 25.63
N GLY A 358 13.86 -7.15 26.86
CA GLY A 358 13.14 -8.37 27.23
C GLY A 358 12.70 -8.34 28.68
N GLY A 359 12.03 -9.39 29.12
CA GLY A 359 11.46 -9.46 30.45
C GLY A 359 11.04 -10.87 30.83
N TRP A 360 10.40 -10.97 31.99
CA TRP A 360 9.69 -12.17 32.43
C TRP A 360 8.28 -11.80 32.90
N GLY A 361 7.41 -12.80 32.95
CA GLY A 361 5.99 -12.59 33.27
C GLY A 361 5.21 -12.16 32.03
N ASN A 362 4.11 -11.44 32.24
CA ASN A 362 3.23 -10.92 31.19
C ASN A 362 2.36 -9.79 31.75
N CYS A 363 1.52 -9.16 30.93
CA CYS A 363 0.69 -8.04 31.39
C CYS A 363 -0.62 -8.45 32.08
N SER A 364 -0.91 -9.74 32.19
CA SER A 364 -2.05 -10.26 32.97
C SER A 364 -1.69 -10.63 34.41
N SER A 365 -0.49 -11.19 34.65
CA SER A 365 -0.01 -11.63 35.97
C SER A 365 1.08 -10.74 36.55
N GLY A 366 1.49 -9.71 35.82
CA GLY A 366 2.65 -8.89 36.15
C GLY A 366 3.97 -9.50 35.66
N GLY A 367 5.02 -8.69 35.72
CA GLY A 367 6.33 -9.03 35.20
C GLY A 367 7.34 -7.90 35.44
N GLN A 368 8.57 -8.14 35.01
CA GLN A 368 9.62 -7.11 34.97
C GLN A 368 10.24 -7.08 33.60
N THR A 369 10.61 -5.89 33.16
CA THR A 369 11.16 -5.64 31.84
C THR A 369 12.44 -4.85 31.96
N TRP A 370 13.42 -5.21 31.15
CA TRP A 370 14.67 -4.51 30.96
C TRP A 370 14.65 -3.76 29.65
N PHE A 371 15.20 -2.56 29.68
CA PHE A 371 15.42 -1.76 28.47
C PHE A 371 16.90 -1.40 28.34
N GLN A 372 17.33 -1.28 27.09
CA GLN A 372 18.64 -0.77 26.71
C GLN A 372 18.57 0.77 26.72
N PRO A 373 19.40 1.47 27.52
CA PRO A 373 19.37 2.93 27.61
C PRO A 373 19.60 3.62 26.26
N ILE A 374 18.78 4.63 25.94
CA ILE A 374 18.81 5.29 24.64
C ILE A 374 20.10 6.05 24.38
N ASN A 375 20.67 6.70 25.41
CA ASN A 375 21.85 7.55 25.26
C ASN A 375 23.08 6.76 24.80
N GLU A 376 23.19 5.48 25.15
CA GLU A 376 24.24 4.59 24.60
C GLU A 376 24.07 4.37 23.10
N ILE A 377 22.84 4.12 22.64
CA ILE A 377 22.52 3.89 21.23
C ILE A 377 22.83 5.15 20.41
N LEU A 378 22.43 6.32 20.92
CA LEU A 378 22.71 7.61 20.30
C LEU A 378 24.21 7.85 20.18
N GLY A 379 24.97 7.63 21.25
CA GLY A 379 26.42 7.79 21.26
C GLY A 379 27.14 6.79 20.34
N ARG A 380 26.72 5.52 20.34
CA ARG A 380 27.34 4.45 19.56
C ARG A 380 27.28 4.70 18.06
N TYR A 381 26.15 5.22 17.58
CA TYR A 381 25.90 5.44 16.15
C TYR A 381 25.99 6.91 15.73
N GLY A 382 26.31 7.84 16.65
CA GLY A 382 26.35 9.27 16.35
C GLY A 382 24.98 9.84 15.95
N LEU A 383 23.90 9.33 16.53
CA LEU A 383 22.52 9.68 16.16
C LEU A 383 22.03 10.88 16.98
N THR A 384 21.18 11.69 16.37
CA THR A 384 20.45 12.75 17.06
C THR A 384 18.98 12.35 17.16
N LEU A 385 18.46 12.33 18.38
CA LEU A 385 17.03 12.09 18.65
C LEU A 385 16.19 13.15 17.97
N HIS A 386 15.11 12.75 17.27
CA HIS A 386 14.15 13.70 16.74
C HIS A 386 13.23 14.12 17.89
N THR A 387 13.33 15.39 18.31
CA THR A 387 12.54 15.97 19.40
C THR A 387 11.59 17.06 18.90
N ALA A 388 10.51 17.30 19.65
CA ALA A 388 9.45 18.27 19.35
C ALA A 388 9.70 19.68 19.89
#